data_AF-A0A9Q5ZAB4-F1
#
_entry.id   AF-A0A9Q5ZAB4-F1
#
_cell.length_a   1.000
_cell.length_b   1.000
_cell.length_c   1.000
_cell.angle_alpha   90.00
_cell.angle_beta   90.00
_cell.angle_gamma   90.00
#
_symmetry.space_group_name_H-M   'P 1'
#
loop_
_entity.id
_entity.type
_entity.pdbx_description
1 polymer ?
#
loop_
_entity_poly.entity_id
_entity_poly.type
_entity_poly.pdbx_seq_one_letter_code
_entity_poly.pdbx_strand_id
1 'polypeptide(L)' 'MRKGLKSRRGQPEHYSEIKKCVSIGITPTALAGLDELSQQRAISRSEMIERIGRGTIKLVDIDSSS' A
#
# COMPACT_ATOMS: atom_id res chain seq x y z
N MET A 1 -3.94 -8.26 32.88
CA MET A 1 -3.34 -8.66 31.57
C MET A 1 -4.37 -8.41 30.47
N ARG A 2 -4.25 -7.31 29.70
CA ARG A 2 -5.22 -6.99 28.63
C ARG A 2 -4.94 -7.87 27.41
N LYS A 3 -5.72 -8.95 27.27
CA LYS A 3 -5.72 -9.84 26.10
C LYS A 3 -6.49 -9.15 24.97
N GLY A 4 -5.86 -8.16 24.33
CA GLY A 4 -6.50 -7.23 23.39
C GLY A 4 -6.03 -7.43 21.95
N LEU A 5 -7.01 -7.50 21.05
CA LEU A 5 -6.97 -7.62 19.58
C LEU A 5 -6.62 -9.00 18.99
N LYS A 6 -7.69 -9.70 18.60
CA LYS A 6 -7.65 -10.79 17.61
C LYS A 6 -6.92 -10.29 16.35
N SER A 7 -5.89 -11.02 15.94
CA SER A 7 -5.20 -10.81 14.67
C SER A 7 -6.21 -10.85 13.51
N ARG A 8 -6.28 -9.79 12.69
CA ARG A 8 -7.10 -9.71 11.47
C ARG A 8 -6.56 -10.57 10.32
N ARG A 9 -5.82 -11.64 10.60
CA ARG A 9 -5.31 -12.55 9.57
C ARG A 9 -6.47 -13.36 9.00
N GLY A 10 -6.81 -13.14 7.73
CA GLY A 10 -7.73 -13.98 6.96
C GLY A 10 -9.17 -13.48 6.81
N GLN A 11 -9.48 -12.22 7.12
CA GLN A 11 -10.73 -11.60 6.65
C GLN A 11 -10.52 -11.01 5.25
N PRO A 12 -11.52 -11.01 4.36
CA PRO A 12 -11.41 -10.38 3.04
C PRO A 12 -10.99 -8.92 3.21
N GLU A 13 -9.77 -8.61 2.81
CA GLU A 13 -9.17 -7.29 2.95
C GLU A 13 -9.72 -6.37 1.88
N HIS A 14 -10.87 -5.72 2.09
CA HIS A 14 -11.51 -4.75 1.18
C HIS A 14 -11.82 -5.23 -0.27
N TYR A 15 -11.13 -6.23 -0.79
CA TYR A 15 -11.15 -6.78 -2.13
C TYR A 15 -11.47 -8.28 -2.03
N SER A 16 -12.09 -8.83 -3.09
CA SER A 16 -12.51 -10.23 -3.15
C SER A 16 -11.35 -11.24 -3.22
N GLU A 17 -10.11 -10.77 -3.36
CA GLU A 17 -8.91 -11.59 -3.54
C GLU A 17 -8.07 -11.64 -2.25
N ILE A 18 -7.48 -12.81 -1.97
CA ILE A 18 -6.57 -12.98 -0.84
C ILE A 18 -5.21 -12.39 -1.20
N LYS A 19 -4.71 -11.47 -0.37
CA LYS A 19 -3.39 -10.87 -0.52
C LYS A 19 -2.29 -11.94 -0.53
N LYS A 20 -1.44 -11.93 -1.55
CA LYS A 20 -0.23 -12.76 -1.62
C LYS A 20 0.96 -12.01 -1.01
N CYS A 21 1.70 -12.65 -0.10
CA CYS A 21 2.97 -12.10 0.37
C CYS A 21 4.00 -12.16 -0.76
N VAL A 22 4.42 -10.98 -1.24
CA VAL A 22 5.46 -10.80 -2.26
C VAL A 22 6.52 -9.85 -1.74
N SER A 23 7.78 -10.13 -2.09
CA SER A 23 8.91 -9.23 -1.81
C SER A 23 9.17 -8.34 -3.02
N ILE A 24 9.32 -7.03 -2.80
CA ILE A 24 9.64 -6.05 -3.86
C ILE A 24 10.91 -5.33 -3.44
N GLY A 25 11.94 -5.38 -4.29
CA GLY A 25 13.15 -4.59 -4.12
C GLY A 25 12.93 -3.16 -4.60
N ILE A 26 13.14 -2.17 -3.73
CA ILE A 26 13.04 -0.74 -4.05
C ILE A 26 14.18 0.02 -3.39
N THR A 27 14.50 1.20 -3.92
CA THR A 27 15.52 2.09 -3.34
C THR A 27 15.04 2.69 -2.01
N PRO A 28 15.96 3.07 -1.09
CA PRO A 28 15.59 3.70 0.17
C PRO A 28 14.80 5.00 -0.02
N THR A 29 15.12 5.78 -1.07
CA THR A 29 14.38 6.99 -1.43
C THR A 29 12.92 6.68 -1.80
N ALA A 30 12.70 5.66 -2.63
CA ALA A 30 11.35 5.24 -2.99
C ALA A 30 10.58 4.69 -1.78
N LEU A 31 11.26 3.96 -0.89
CA LEU A 31 10.66 3.47 0.35
C LEU A 31 10.20 4.60 1.26
N ALA A 32 11.02 5.64 1.44
CA ALA A 32 10.67 6.82 2.24
C ALA A 32 9.45 7.54 1.65
N GLY A 33 9.43 7.78 0.33
CA GLY A 33 8.28 8.39 -0.33
C GLY A 33 6.99 7.57 -0.19
N LEU A 34 7.07 6.25 -0.29
CA LEU A 34 5.92 5.37 -0.03
C LEU A 34 5.45 5.44 1.43
N ASP A 35 6.37 5.59 2.39
CA ASP A 35 6.03 5.74 3.79
C ASP A 35 5.27 7.05 4.03
N GLU A 36 5.77 8.17 3.52
CA GLU A 36 5.10 9.48 3.60
C GLU A 36 3.70 9.46 2.98
N LEU A 37 3.56 8.92 1.76
CA LEU A 37 2.26 8.81 1.09
C LEU A 37 1.28 7.91 1.87
N SER A 38 1.79 6.86 2.50
CA SER A 38 0.98 5.95 3.33
C SER A 38 0.50 6.62 4.61
N GLN A 39 1.37 7.41 5.26
CA GLN A 39 1.03 8.21 6.45
C GLN A 39 -0.01 9.29 6.12
N GLN A 40 0.19 10.04 5.03
CA GLN A 40 -0.73 11.10 4.59
C GLN A 40 -2.15 10.56 4.34
N ARG A 41 -2.28 9.33 3.87
CA ARG A 41 -3.56 8.70 3.56
C ARG A 41 -4.08 7.78 4.65
N ALA A 42 -3.36 7.67 5.78
CA ALA A 42 -3.64 6.76 6.89
C ALA A 42 -3.87 5.30 6.44
N ILE A 43 -3.06 4.84 5.48
CA ILE A 43 -3.09 3.46 4.96
C ILE A 43 -1.73 2.80 5.11
N SER A 44 -1.70 1.47 4.98
CA SER A 44 -0.44 0.73 4.99
C SER A 44 0.31 0.86 3.65
N ARG A 45 1.64 0.74 3.67
CA ARG A 45 2.48 0.69 2.45
C ARG A 45 2.01 -0.34 1.42
N SER A 46 1.58 -1.53 1.86
CA SER A 46 1.07 -2.56 0.95
C SER A 46 -0.29 -2.20 0.35
N GLU A 47 -1.14 -1.46 1.07
CA GLU A 47 -2.43 -0.96 0.55
C GLU A 47 -2.17 0.17 -0.46
N MET A 48 -1.16 1.01 -0.23
CA MET A 48 -0.71 2.01 -1.18
C MET A 48 -0.37 1.37 -2.54
N ILE A 49 0.44 0.31 -2.51
CA ILE A 49 0.86 -0.43 -3.71
C ILE A 49 -0.34 -1.08 -4.41
N GLU A 50 -1.26 -1.68 -3.65
CA GLU A 50 -2.47 -2.27 -4.24
C GLU A 50 -3.37 -1.22 -4.90
N ARG A 51 -3.55 -0.04 -4.28
CA ARG A 51 -4.34 1.04 -4.88
C ARG A 51 -3.72 1.58 -6.17
N ILE A 52 -2.39 1.63 -6.25
CA ILE A 52 -1.68 1.98 -7.48
C ILE A 52 -1.91 0.90 -8.53
N GLY A 53 -1.67 -0.37 -8.19
CA GLY A 53 -1.82 -1.50 -9.13
C GLY A 53 -3.26 -1.74 -9.60
N ARG A 54 -4.27 -1.42 -8.76
CA ARG A 54 -5.70 -1.50 -9.11
C ARG A 54 -6.24 -0.24 -9.80
N GLY A 55 -5.41 0.80 -10.00
CA GLY A 55 -5.82 2.05 -10.63
C GLY A 55 -6.68 2.97 -9.76
N THR A 56 -6.88 2.64 -8.48
CA THR A 56 -7.53 3.52 -7.48
C THR A 56 -6.74 4.81 -7.29
N ILE A 57 -5.41 4.73 -7.41
CA ILE A 57 -4.51 5.88 -7.49
C ILE A 57 -3.99 5.96 -8.91
N LYS A 58 -4.31 7.07 -9.58
CA LYS A 58 -3.81 7.33 -10.93
C LYS A 58 -2.36 7.76 -10.86
N LEU A 59 -1.51 7.04 -11.59
CA LEU A 59 -0.17 7.51 -11.89
C LEU A 59 -0.30 8.59 -12.96
N VAL A 60 0.20 9.78 -12.66
CA VAL A 60 0.41 10.81 -13.66
C VAL A 60 1.88 10.74 -14.01
N ASP A 61 2.17 10.52 -15.29
CA ASP A 61 3.52 10.75 -15.77
C ASP A 61 3.75 12.25 -15.71
N ILE A 62 4.87 12.69 -15.16
CA ILE A 62 5.31 14.07 -15.32
C ILE A 62 5.97 14.14 -16.68
N ASP A 63 5.15 13.92 -17.71
CA ASP A 63 5.57 14.15 -19.07
C ASP A 63 5.73 15.66 -19.18
N SER A 64 6.99 16.09 -19.23
CA SER A 64 7.36 17.47 -19.54
C SER A 64 7.09 17.72 -21.03
N SER A 65 5.84 17.56 -21.46
CA SER A 65 5.41 18.09 -22.75
C SER A 65 5.07 19.55 -22.57
N SER A 66 5.84 20.34 -23.31
CA SER A 66 5.84 21.80 -23.41
C SER A 66 4.54 22.38 -23.94
#